data_AF-A0A5B7BS06-F1
#
_entry.id   AF-A0A5B7BS06-F1
#
_cell.length_a   1.000
_cell.length_b   1.000
_cell.length_c   1.000
_cell.angle_alpha   90.00
_cell.angle_beta   90.00
_cell.angle_gamma   90.00
#
_symmetry.space_group_name_H-M   'P 1'
#
loop_
_entity.id
_entity.type
_entity.pdbx_description
1 polymer ?
#
loop_
_entity_poly.entity_id
_entity_poly.type
_entity_poly.pdbx_seq_one_letter_code
_entity_poly.pdbx_strand_id
1 'polypeptide(L)'
;LKRCFYISGQYDSQENFAELDRKLREHEGRRISNRLFYLSVPPNIFIDAVRCASLSASSTNGWTRVIVEKPFGRDSESSAALTKALKQYIEEDQIFRIDHYLGKELVENLSVLRFSNLIFEPLWSRQYIRNVQLIFSEDFGT
;
A
#
# COMPACT_ATOMS: atom_id res chain seq x y z
N LEU A 1 3.24 -16.07 -17.47
CA LEU A 1 3.59 -17.17 -16.53
C LEU A 1 5.10 -17.43 -16.41
N LYS A 2 5.93 -17.35 -17.46
CA LYS A 2 7.39 -17.61 -17.38
C LYS A 2 8.19 -16.75 -16.37
N ARG A 3 7.59 -15.69 -15.82
CA ARG A 3 8.18 -14.79 -14.81
C ARG A 3 7.48 -14.89 -13.45
N CYS A 4 6.63 -15.89 -13.27
CA CYS A 4 5.89 -16.13 -12.03
C CYS A 4 6.52 -17.35 -11.36
N PHE A 5 6.94 -17.16 -10.11
CA PHE A 5 7.55 -18.20 -9.30
C PHE A 5 6.79 -18.29 -7.99
N TYR A 6 6.76 -19.49 -7.41
CA TYR A 6 6.08 -19.76 -6.15
C TYR A 6 7.07 -20.32 -5.14
N ILE A 7 6.94 -19.86 -3.90
CA ILE A 7 7.66 -20.38 -2.74
C ILE A 7 6.66 -20.58 -1.61
N SER A 8 6.71 -21.75 -0.98
CA SER A 8 5.92 -22.04 0.22
C SER A 8 6.68 -21.58 1.46
N GLY A 9 6.00 -20.95 2.42
CA GLY A 9 6.60 -20.53 3.67
C GLY A 9 5.58 -19.97 4.66
N GLN A 10 6.02 -19.78 5.90
CA GLN A 10 5.27 -19.12 6.96
C GLN A 10 5.59 -17.62 7.00
N TYR A 11 4.59 -16.81 7.37
CA TYR A 11 4.70 -15.35 7.37
C TYR A 11 5.53 -14.76 8.52
N ASP A 12 5.72 -15.52 9.59
CA ASP A 12 6.44 -15.15 10.81
C ASP A 12 7.88 -15.71 10.86
N SER A 13 8.26 -16.55 9.89
CA SER A 13 9.57 -17.21 9.86
C SER A 13 10.60 -16.41 9.06
N GLN A 14 11.64 -15.93 9.75
CA GLN A 14 12.76 -15.24 9.10
C GLN A 14 13.55 -16.15 8.15
N GLU A 15 13.61 -17.45 8.42
CA GLU A 15 14.28 -18.45 7.58
C GLU A 15 13.58 -18.57 6.22
N ASN A 16 12.25 -18.63 6.21
CA ASN A 16 11.47 -18.67 4.97
C ASN A 16 11.63 -17.38 4.15
N PHE A 17 11.72 -16.22 4.81
CA PHE A 17 12.02 -14.96 4.12
C PHE A 17 13.46 -14.87 3.62
N ALA A 18 14.43 -15.49 4.30
CA ALA A 18 15.79 -15.61 3.79
C ALA A 18 15.85 -16.53 2.55
N GLU A 19 15.03 -17.58 2.52
CA GLU A 19 14.88 -18.39 1.31
C GLU A 19 14.24 -17.60 0.16
N LEU A 20 13.23 -16.78 0.46
CA LEU A 20 12.64 -15.85 -0.50
C LEU A 20 13.69 -14.87 -1.04
N ASP A 21 14.53 -14.27 -0.17
CA ASP A 21 15.64 -13.40 -0.60
C ASP A 21 16.59 -14.12 -1.58
N ARG A 22 16.98 -15.35 -1.26
CA ARG A 22 17.83 -16.15 -2.15
C ARG A 22 17.17 -16.35 -3.52
N LYS A 23 15.87 -16.65 -3.54
CA LYS A 23 15.11 -16.78 -4.80
C LYS A 23 14.98 -15.48 -5.57
N LEU A 24 14.77 -14.36 -4.89
CA LEU A 24 14.75 -13.05 -5.53
C LEU A 24 16.11 -12.74 -6.17
N ARG A 25 17.21 -12.99 -5.44
CA ARG A 25 18.58 -12.75 -5.94
C ARG A 25 18.94 -13.56 -7.19
N GLU A 26 18.44 -14.81 -7.31
CA GLU A 26 18.61 -15.63 -8.52
C GLU A 26 18.06 -14.92 -9.78
N HIS A 27 17.04 -14.06 -9.62
CA HIS A 27 16.37 -13.35 -10.71
C HIS A 27 16.79 -11.88 -10.88
N GLU A 28 17.38 -11.28 -9.85
CA GLU A 28 17.77 -9.86 -9.79
C GLU A 28 19.04 -9.54 -10.59
N GLY A 29 19.93 -10.51 -10.80
CA GLY A 29 21.15 -10.33 -11.59
C GLY A 29 22.06 -9.22 -11.04
N ARG A 30 22.78 -8.52 -11.92
CA ARG A 30 23.74 -7.45 -11.56
C ARG A 30 23.16 -6.03 -11.58
N ARG A 31 21.85 -5.88 -11.79
CA ARG A 31 21.20 -4.57 -11.91
C ARG A 31 20.73 -4.07 -10.54
N ILE A 32 20.34 -2.80 -10.49
CA ILE A 32 19.58 -2.26 -9.36
C ILE A 32 18.25 -3.03 -9.30
N SER A 33 17.96 -3.58 -8.14
CA SER A 33 16.82 -4.47 -7.92
C SER A 33 15.86 -3.83 -6.95
N ASN A 34 14.66 -3.53 -7.41
CA ASN A 34 13.62 -2.96 -6.57
C ASN A 34 12.64 -4.05 -6.16
N ARG A 35 12.26 -4.06 -4.88
CA ARG A 35 11.37 -5.08 -4.32
C ARG A 35 10.07 -4.45 -3.86
N LEU A 36 8.96 -4.99 -4.37
CA LEU A 36 7.62 -4.59 -4.01
C LEU A 36 6.91 -5.78 -3.37
N PHE A 37 6.58 -5.68 -2.08
CA PHE A 37 5.86 -6.70 -1.34
C PHE A 37 4.38 -6.35 -1.31
N TYR A 38 3.55 -7.14 -2.01
CA TYR A 38 2.10 -7.00 -1.94
C TYR A 38 1.53 -7.90 -0.85
N LEU A 39 1.03 -7.32 0.24
CA LEU A 39 0.48 -8.07 1.38
C LEU A 39 -1.01 -8.34 1.19
N SER A 40 -1.31 -9.36 0.38
CA SER A 40 -2.67 -9.90 0.23
C SER A 40 -2.97 -10.93 1.33
N VAL A 41 -2.78 -10.55 2.59
CA VAL A 41 -2.92 -11.42 3.76
C VAL A 41 -3.83 -10.78 4.82
N PRO A 42 -4.37 -11.55 5.77
CA PRO A 42 -5.13 -11.01 6.90
C PRO A 42 -4.34 -9.95 7.71
N PRO A 43 -5.02 -8.92 8.27
CA PRO A 43 -4.36 -7.80 8.97
C PRO A 43 -3.48 -8.18 10.16
N ASN A 44 -3.80 -9.27 10.85
CA ASN A 44 -3.03 -9.78 11.99
C ASN A 44 -1.63 -10.27 11.58
N ILE A 45 -1.38 -10.49 10.29
CA ILE A 45 -0.12 -11.01 9.76
C ILE A 45 0.77 -9.87 9.23
N PHE A 46 0.23 -8.66 9.01
CA PHE A 46 0.97 -7.56 8.40
C PHE A 46 2.27 -7.23 9.11
N ILE A 47 2.25 -7.14 10.43
CA ILE A 47 3.45 -6.76 11.20
C ILE A 47 4.54 -7.81 11.09
N ASP A 48 4.20 -9.09 11.25
CA ASP A 48 5.17 -10.18 11.16
C ASP A 48 5.76 -10.29 9.74
N ALA A 49 4.91 -10.19 8.72
CA ALA A 49 5.36 -10.22 7.32
C ALA A 49 6.27 -9.02 6.99
N VAL A 50 5.92 -7.82 7.41
CA VAL A 50 6.75 -6.61 7.19
C VAL A 50 8.07 -6.71 7.96
N ARG A 51 8.04 -7.17 9.21
CA ARG A 51 9.26 -7.41 9.99
C ARG A 51 10.20 -8.38 9.27
N CYS A 52 9.71 -9.54 8.88
CA CYS A 52 10.55 -10.55 8.21
C CYS A 52 11.00 -10.08 6.82
N ALA A 53 10.15 -9.37 6.07
CA ALA A 53 10.52 -8.78 4.78
C ALA A 53 11.64 -7.73 4.94
N SER A 54 11.53 -6.84 5.92
CA SER A 54 12.52 -5.79 6.17
C SER A 54 13.87 -6.37 6.60
N LEU A 55 13.85 -7.33 7.53
CA LEU A 55 15.07 -7.92 8.09
C LEU A 55 15.78 -8.89 7.13
N SER A 56 15.04 -9.74 6.43
CA SER A 56 15.62 -10.86 5.68
C SER A 56 15.54 -10.71 4.17
N ALA A 57 14.57 -9.95 3.65
CA ALA A 57 14.27 -9.88 2.22
C ALA A 57 14.23 -8.46 1.66
N SER A 58 14.86 -7.49 2.33
CA SER A 58 15.01 -6.14 1.80
C SER A 58 16.02 -6.10 0.65
N SER A 59 15.78 -5.21 -0.31
CA SER A 59 16.73 -5.00 -1.40
C SER A 59 18.04 -4.40 -0.87
N THR A 60 19.16 -4.88 -1.40
CA THR A 60 20.50 -4.41 -1.03
C THR A 60 20.96 -3.18 -1.81
N ASN A 61 20.41 -2.95 -3.01
CA ASN A 61 20.89 -1.92 -3.93
C ASN A 61 19.78 -1.06 -4.56
N GLY A 62 18.52 -1.32 -4.21
CA GLY A 62 17.35 -0.58 -4.67
C GLY A 62 16.36 -0.33 -3.54
N TRP A 63 15.17 0.14 -3.87
CA TRP A 63 14.14 0.38 -2.86
C TRP A 63 13.38 -0.90 -2.50
N THR A 64 12.86 -0.91 -1.27
CA THR A 64 11.87 -1.89 -0.80
C THR A 64 10.61 -1.15 -0.44
N ARG A 65 9.47 -1.57 -1.00
CA ARG A 65 8.16 -0.97 -0.72
C ARG A 65 7.16 -2.07 -0.38
N VAL A 66 6.19 -1.74 0.46
CA VAL A 66 5.15 -2.65 0.92
C VAL A 66 3.80 -2.06 0.57
N ILE A 67 2.96 -2.86 -0.09
CA ILE A 67 1.56 -2.58 -0.33
C ILE A 67 0.73 -3.30 0.72
N VAL A 68 -0.11 -2.56 1.45
CA VAL A 68 -1.02 -3.09 2.48
C VAL A 68 -2.47 -2.80 2.11
N GLU A 69 -3.33 -3.78 2.34
CA GLU A 69 -4.78 -3.69 2.09
C GLU A 69 -5.55 -3.35 3.35
N LYS A 70 -6.77 -2.82 3.17
CA LYS A 70 -7.72 -2.57 4.26
C LYS A 70 -8.16 -3.89 4.92
N PRO A 71 -8.52 -3.90 6.22
CA PRO A 71 -8.68 -2.76 7.13
C PRO A 71 -7.37 -2.28 7.78
N PHE A 72 -7.21 -0.96 7.92
CA PHE A 72 -6.07 -0.30 8.59
C PHE A 72 -6.33 -0.02 10.08
N GLY A 73 -6.87 -1.00 10.80
CA GLY A 73 -7.47 -0.82 12.12
C GLY A 73 -8.99 -0.67 12.04
N ARG A 74 -9.64 -0.65 13.22
CA ARG A 74 -11.11 -0.51 13.36
C ARG A 74 -11.52 0.83 13.96
N ASP A 75 -10.58 1.54 14.54
CA ASP A 75 -10.74 2.83 15.20
C ASP A 75 -9.42 3.62 15.15
N SER A 76 -9.44 4.86 15.65
CA SER A 76 -8.28 5.75 15.67
C SER A 76 -7.08 5.14 16.43
N GLU A 77 -7.35 4.50 17.57
CA GLU A 77 -6.31 3.93 18.44
C GLU A 77 -5.62 2.71 17.79
N SER A 78 -6.41 1.76 17.29
CA SER A 78 -5.91 0.58 16.57
C SER A 78 -5.20 0.93 15.27
N SER A 79 -5.65 1.96 14.54
CA SER A 79 -4.97 2.44 13.34
C SER A 79 -3.62 3.10 13.66
N ALA A 80 -3.57 3.91 14.73
CA ALA A 80 -2.34 4.51 15.21
C ALA A 80 -1.35 3.44 15.71
N ALA A 81 -1.83 2.41 16.41
CA ALA A 81 -1.02 1.29 16.86
C ALA A 81 -0.43 0.49 15.68
N LEU A 82 -1.24 0.19 14.66
CA LEU A 82 -0.79 -0.47 13.42
C LEU A 82 0.30 0.36 12.73
N THR A 83 0.07 1.66 12.56
CA THR A 83 1.04 2.56 11.93
C THR A 83 2.35 2.64 12.73
N LYS A 84 2.27 2.74 14.06
CA LYS A 84 3.45 2.75 14.94
C LYS A 84 4.24 1.45 14.83
N ALA A 85 3.58 0.30 14.75
CA ALA A 85 4.23 -0.99 14.59
C ALA A 85 4.91 -1.14 13.23
N LEU A 86 4.26 -0.70 12.14
CA LEU A 86 4.88 -0.70 10.80
C LEU A 86 6.12 0.20 10.72
N LYS A 87 6.05 1.39 11.33
CA LYS A 87 7.17 2.35 11.38
C LYS A 87 8.41 1.86 12.12
N GLN A 88 8.33 0.75 12.85
CA GLN A 88 9.52 0.15 13.47
C GLN A 88 10.42 -0.55 12.44
N TYR A 89 9.87 -0.92 11.28
CA TYR A 89 10.56 -1.79 10.31
C TYR A 89 10.72 -1.14 8.94
N ILE A 90 9.86 -0.19 8.58
CA ILE A 90 9.85 0.48 7.27
C ILE A 90 9.46 1.96 7.42
N GLU A 91 9.99 2.78 6.53
CA GLU A 91 9.73 4.23 6.48
C GLU A 91 8.40 4.55 5.79
N GLU A 92 7.85 5.74 6.01
CA GLU A 92 6.52 6.11 5.48
C GLU A 92 6.48 6.12 3.94
N ASP A 93 7.56 6.53 3.28
CA ASP A 93 7.69 6.54 1.81
C ASP A 93 7.79 5.13 1.20
N GLN A 94 7.98 4.11 2.05
CA GLN A 94 7.97 2.70 1.67
C GLN A 94 6.59 2.05 1.83
N ILE A 95 5.65 2.70 2.52
CA ILE A 95 4.33 2.14 2.83
C ILE A 95 3.27 2.66 1.84
N PHE A 96 2.64 1.74 1.12
CA PHE A 96 1.56 2.02 0.18
C PHE A 96 0.26 1.41 0.71
N ARG A 97 -0.60 2.23 1.31
CA ARG A 97 -1.92 1.81 1.80
C ARG A 97 -2.92 1.91 0.65
N ILE A 98 -3.51 0.78 0.28
CA ILE A 98 -4.47 0.74 -0.83
C ILE A 98 -5.85 1.17 -0.36
N ASP A 99 -6.32 2.25 -0.98
CA ASP A 99 -7.74 2.51 -1.14
C ASP A 99 -8.04 2.53 -2.65
N HIS A 100 -8.70 1.49 -3.14
CA HIS A 100 -8.95 1.31 -4.57
C HIS A 100 -9.86 2.39 -5.16
N TYR A 101 -10.59 3.17 -4.35
CA TYR A 101 -11.33 4.33 -4.86
C TYR A 101 -10.41 5.42 -5.37
N LEU A 102 -9.22 5.57 -4.78
CA LEU A 102 -8.25 6.59 -5.19
C LEU A 102 -7.69 6.34 -6.59
N GLY A 103 -7.69 5.09 -7.06
CA GLY A 103 -7.28 4.72 -8.43
C GLY A 103 -8.40 4.75 -9.47
N LYS A 104 -9.60 5.23 -9.11
CA LYS A 104 -10.69 5.40 -10.09
C LYS A 104 -10.48 6.69 -10.86
N GLU A 105 -10.57 6.62 -12.19
CA GLU A 105 -10.36 7.74 -13.10
C GLU A 105 -11.10 9.02 -12.70
N LEU A 106 -12.37 8.91 -12.30
CA LEU A 106 -13.17 10.06 -11.87
C LEU A 106 -12.61 10.72 -10.60
N VAL A 107 -12.08 9.94 -9.66
CA VAL A 107 -11.50 10.44 -8.42
C VAL A 107 -10.18 11.15 -8.69
N GLU A 108 -9.34 10.60 -9.56
CA GLU A 108 -8.09 11.26 -10.01
C GLU A 108 -8.38 12.60 -10.72
N ASN A 109 -9.40 12.62 -11.58
CA ASN A 109 -9.80 13.80 -12.35
C ASN A 109 -10.35 14.95 -11.48
N LEU A 110 -10.79 14.71 -10.24
CA LEU A 110 -11.28 15.78 -9.35
C LEU A 110 -10.22 16.85 -9.11
N SER A 111 -8.94 16.47 -8.99
CA SER A 111 -7.85 17.42 -8.76
C SER A 111 -7.60 18.28 -9.99
N VAL A 112 -7.63 17.68 -11.19
CA VAL A 112 -7.48 18.39 -12.46
C VAL A 112 -8.64 19.37 -12.65
N LEU A 113 -9.88 18.93 -12.42
CA LEU A 113 -11.06 19.78 -12.52
C LEU A 113 -10.97 21.00 -11.59
N ARG A 114 -10.54 20.80 -10.35
CA ARG A 114 -10.46 21.88 -9.35
C ARG A 114 -9.33 22.88 -9.59
N PHE A 115 -8.14 22.41 -9.95
CA PHE A 115 -6.94 23.26 -9.96
C PHE A 115 -6.43 23.66 -11.34
N SER A 116 -6.84 22.95 -12.41
CA SER A 116 -6.38 23.27 -13.78
C SER A 116 -7.36 24.15 -14.56
N ASN A 117 -8.44 24.61 -13.93
CA ASN A 117 -9.50 25.40 -14.57
C ASN A 117 -9.70 26.73 -13.84
N LEU A 118 -9.34 27.84 -14.51
CA LEU A 118 -9.50 29.21 -14.00
C LEU A 118 -10.95 29.57 -13.63
N ILE A 119 -11.93 28.87 -14.21
CA ILE A 119 -13.34 29.07 -13.92
C ILE A 119 -13.73 28.41 -12.59
N PHE A 120 -13.25 27.19 -12.33
CA PHE A 120 -13.66 26.40 -11.17
C PHE A 120 -12.87 26.72 -9.91
N GLU A 121 -11.59 27.08 -10.04
CA GLU A 121 -10.73 27.42 -8.90
C GLU A 121 -11.34 28.51 -7.99
N PRO A 122 -11.79 29.69 -8.48
CA PRO A 122 -12.36 30.73 -7.62
C PRO A 122 -13.75 30.38 -7.07
N LEU A 123 -14.50 29.53 -7.78
CA LEU A 123 -15.83 29.07 -7.36
C LEU A 123 -15.76 28.00 -6.26
N TRP A 124 -14.61 27.36 -6.07
CA TRP A 124 -14.43 26.33 -5.04
C TRP A 124 -14.25 26.93 -3.63
N SER A 125 -15.25 27.68 -3.17
CA SER A 125 -15.24 28.32 -1.84
C SER A 125 -16.63 28.35 -1.19
N ARG A 126 -16.65 28.54 0.14
CA ARG A 126 -17.90 28.66 0.92
C ARG A 126 -18.81 29.82 0.50
N GLN A 127 -18.30 30.77 -0.28
CA GLN A 127 -19.09 31.89 -0.80
C GLN A 127 -20.03 31.45 -1.93
N TYR A 128 -19.61 30.44 -2.70
CA TYR A 128 -20.33 29.97 -3.90
C TYR A 128 -20.93 28.58 -3.73
N ILE A 129 -20.33 27.73 -2.87
CA ILE A 129 -20.79 26.35 -2.63
C ILE A 129 -21.79 26.33 -1.48
N ARG A 130 -23.02 25.91 -1.77
CA ARG A 130 -24.07 25.69 -0.75
C ARG A 130 -23.86 24.40 0.06
N ASN A 131 -23.48 23.30 -0.59
CA ASN A 131 -23.19 22.01 0.04
C ASN A 131 -22.34 21.12 -0.88
N VAL A 132 -21.70 20.10 -0.30
CA VAL A 132 -20.98 19.03 -1.01
C VAL A 132 -21.61 17.70 -0.61
N GLN A 133 -21.99 16.89 -1.60
CA GLN A 133 -22.60 15.58 -1.38
C GLN A 133 -21.66 14.47 -1.85
N LEU A 134 -21.45 13.47 -1.01
CA LEU A 134 -20.70 12.26 -1.33
C LEU A 134 -21.67 11.09 -1.16
N ILE A 135 -22.03 10.45 -2.27
CA ILE A 135 -23.02 9.37 -2.30
C ILE A 135 -22.31 8.09 -2.70
N PHE A 136 -22.46 7.06 -1.88
CA PHE A 136 -22.06 5.70 -2.19
C PHE A 136 -23.30 4.82 -2.06
N SER A 137 -23.68 4.18 -3.17
CA SER A 137 -24.88 3.34 -3.26
C SER A 137 -24.54 2.04 -3.97
N GLU A 138 -24.94 0.93 -3.36
CA GLU A 138 -24.85 -0.42 -3.93
C GLU A 138 -26.26 -0.96 -4.10
N ASP A 139 -26.51 -1.65 -5.21
CA ASP A 139 -27.81 -2.26 -5.56
C ASP A 139 -27.90 -3.75 -5.16
N PHE A 140 -26.86 -4.28 -4.52
CA PHE A 140 -26.80 -5.63 -3.98
C PHE A 140 -26.78 -5.62 -2.44
N GLY A 141 -27.33 -6.67 -1.83
CA GLY A 141 -27.31 -6.88 -0.39
C GLY A 141 -26.00 -7.52 0.11
N THR A 142 -25.95 -7.83 1.41
CA THR A 142 -24.86 -8.57 2.08
C THR A 142 -24.88 -10.06 1.81
#